data_AF-A0A496S488-F1
#
_entry.id   AF-A0A496S488-F1
#
_cell.length_a   1.000
_cell.length_b   1.000
_cell.length_c   1.000
_cell.angle_alpha   90.00
_cell.angle_beta   90.00
_cell.angle_gamma   90.00
#
_symmetry.space_group_name_H-M   'P 1'
#
loop_
_entity.id
_entity.type
_entity.pdbx_description
1 polymer ?
#
loop_
_entity_poly.entity_id
_entity_poly.type
_entity_poly.pdbx_seq_one_letter_code
_entity_poly.pdbx_strand_id
1 'polypeptide(L)'
;MISFSAISNFFSKLSKRERLIFYLTIFFVFLFLVDKLVIEPLLSKMKTQEEEIKEKRMLIKKDLHILSIKDRILEESKKYEKFFSKTKSLDEEVTLILKEIESLANKSSVYLIFIRPGEVREEGSFKELLINLNCEGEMSQIVDFLYSIENSPKLLTIERYVISPKSEGSSLAQCRMIISKIVIPFSG
;
A
#
# COMPACT_ATOMS: atom_id res chain seq x y z
N MET A 1 61.92 20.70 18.97
CA MET A 1 63.13 19.99 18.50
C MET A 1 63.69 19.22 19.68
N ILE A 2 63.41 17.91 19.76
CA ILE A 2 63.87 17.06 20.86
C ILE A 2 65.34 16.72 20.58
N SER A 3 66.25 17.15 21.45
CA SER A 3 67.69 17.04 21.23
C SER A 3 68.15 15.58 21.35
N PHE A 4 68.62 15.03 20.23
CA PHE A 4 69.22 13.69 20.15
C PHE A 4 70.40 13.48 21.13
N SER A 5 71.01 14.56 21.62
CA SER A 5 72.11 14.55 22.59
C SER A 5 71.70 14.26 24.03
N ALA A 6 70.45 14.53 24.42
CA ALA A 6 69.95 14.19 25.76
C ALA A 6 69.68 12.68 25.89
N ILE A 7 69.27 12.06 24.78
CA ILE A 7 68.95 10.64 24.70
C ILE A 7 70.23 9.79 24.80
N SER A 8 71.29 10.15 24.06
CA SER A 8 72.57 9.43 24.10
C SER A 8 73.26 9.46 25.47
N ASN A 9 73.15 10.59 26.20
CA ASN A 9 73.69 10.73 27.56
C ASN A 9 72.90 9.92 28.61
N PHE A 10 71.64 9.60 28.35
CA PHE A 10 70.86 8.71 29.20
C PHE A 10 71.24 7.24 28.95
N PHE A 11 71.51 6.88 27.68
CA PHE A 11 71.95 5.54 27.29
C PHE A 11 73.31 5.12 27.84
N SER A 12 74.23 6.07 28.09
CA SER A 12 75.58 5.78 28.61
C SER A 12 75.65 5.61 30.12
N LYS A 13 74.61 6.01 30.86
CA LYS A 13 74.53 5.90 32.34
C LYS A 13 73.82 4.63 32.83
N LEU A 14 73.28 3.81 31.94
CA LEU A 14 72.50 2.62 32.27
C LEU A 14 73.40 1.37 32.35
N SER A 15 73.22 0.58 33.41
CA SER A 15 73.87 -0.71 33.58
C SER A 15 73.45 -1.72 32.50
N LYS A 16 74.27 -2.74 32.22
CA LYS A 16 73.97 -3.81 31.22
C LYS A 16 72.59 -4.46 31.45
N ARG A 17 72.14 -4.55 32.71
CA ARG A 17 70.82 -5.09 33.07
C ARG A 17 69.67 -4.12 32.78
N GLU A 18 69.87 -2.82 33.01
CA GLU A 18 68.85 -1.79 32.79
C GLU A 18 68.61 -1.54 31.30
N ARG A 19 69.68 -1.64 30.50
CA ARG A 19 69.58 -1.54 29.04
C ARG A 19 68.76 -2.69 28.44
N LEU A 20 68.85 -3.90 29.00
CA LEU A 20 68.03 -5.04 28.58
C LEU A 20 66.54 -4.79 28.85
N ILE A 21 66.20 -4.33 30.06
CA ILE A 21 64.82 -4.02 30.46
C ILE A 21 64.24 -2.91 29.58
N PHE A 22 65.05 -1.90 29.23
CA PHE A 22 64.63 -0.79 28.37
C PHE A 22 64.34 -1.23 26.92
N TYR A 23 65.13 -2.14 26.35
CA TYR A 23 64.80 -2.70 25.04
C TYR A 23 63.53 -3.55 25.08
N LEU A 24 63.32 -4.29 26.17
CA LEU A 24 62.12 -5.10 26.37
C LEU A 24 60.85 -4.22 26.47
N THR A 25 60.90 -3.12 27.22
CA THR A 25 59.77 -2.19 27.32
C THR A 25 59.49 -1.49 26.00
N ILE A 26 60.52 -1.04 25.26
CA ILE A 26 60.35 -0.50 23.91
C ILE A 26 59.71 -1.51 22.98
N PHE A 27 60.14 -2.77 23.04
CA PHE A 27 59.58 -3.83 22.20
C PHE A 27 58.08 -4.06 22.49
N PHE A 28 57.69 -4.12 23.76
CA PHE A 28 56.28 -4.25 24.14
C PHE A 28 55.43 -3.04 23.72
N VAL A 29 55.97 -1.82 23.88
CA VAL A 29 55.28 -0.59 23.44
C VAL A 29 55.13 -0.56 21.93
N PHE A 30 56.15 -1.00 21.19
CA PHE A 30 56.11 -1.10 19.73
C PHE A 30 55.05 -2.12 19.28
N LEU A 31 54.99 -3.29 19.93
CA LEU A 31 54.02 -4.35 19.62
C LEU A 31 52.58 -3.88 19.88
N PHE A 32 52.35 -3.16 20.98
CA PHE A 32 51.06 -2.54 21.31
C PHE A 32 50.64 -1.47 20.29
N LEU A 33 51.59 -0.63 19.83
CA LEU A 33 51.36 0.36 18.78
C LEU A 33 50.97 -0.28 17.46
N VAL A 34 51.65 -1.37 17.05
CA VAL A 34 51.31 -2.09 15.81
C VAL A 34 49.91 -2.68 15.89
N ASP A 35 49.55 -3.29 17.01
CA ASP A 35 48.24 -3.89 17.20
C ASP A 35 47.12 -2.84 17.09
N LYS A 36 47.27 -1.70 17.78
CA LYS A 36 46.27 -0.63 17.77
C LYS A 36 46.19 0.15 16.47
N LEU A 37 47.32 0.41 15.81
CA LEU A 37 47.39 1.33 14.68
C LEU A 37 47.24 0.61 13.33
N VAL A 38 47.45 -0.71 13.26
CA VAL A 38 47.37 -1.48 12.01
C VAL A 38 46.17 -2.41 11.98
N ILE A 39 45.88 -3.16 13.06
CA ILE A 39 44.83 -4.19 13.05
C ILE A 39 43.43 -3.58 13.13
N GLU A 40 43.24 -2.59 14.00
CA GLU A 40 41.96 -1.91 14.21
C GLU A 40 41.42 -1.17 12.96
N PRO A 41 42.22 -0.38 12.20
CA PRO A 41 41.71 0.26 10.98
C PRO A 41 41.51 -0.68 9.79
N LEU A 42 42.11 -1.87 9.79
CA LEU A 42 41.93 -2.85 8.72
C LEU A 42 40.58 -3.58 8.87
N LEU A 43 40.21 -3.94 10.10
CA LEU A 43 38.94 -4.61 10.42
C LEU A 43 37.73 -3.68 10.27
N SER A 44 37.89 -2.39 10.58
CA SER A 44 36.78 -1.43 10.48
C SER A 44 36.31 -1.19 9.03
N LYS A 45 37.24 -1.20 8.05
CA LYS A 45 36.90 -1.03 6.63
C LYS A 45 36.09 -2.18 6.03
N MET A 46 36.26 -3.41 6.54
CA MET A 46 35.50 -4.57 6.07
C MET A 46 34.05 -4.51 6.55
N LYS A 47 33.82 -4.04 7.79
CA LYS A 47 32.49 -3.96 8.39
C LYS A 47 31.59 -2.93 7.72
N THR A 48 32.14 -1.77 7.35
CA THR A 48 31.39 -0.73 6.63
C THR A 48 30.97 -1.19 5.23
N GLN A 49 31.82 -1.96 4.54
CA GLN A 49 31.48 -2.50 3.21
C GLN A 49 30.38 -3.57 3.28
N GLU A 50 30.38 -4.42 4.29
CA GLU A 50 29.31 -5.42 4.49
C GLU A 50 27.96 -4.78 4.81
N GLU A 51 27.95 -3.71 5.60
CA GLU A 51 26.74 -2.95 5.92
C GLU A 51 26.15 -2.28 4.67
N GLU A 52 26.97 -1.63 3.85
CA GLU A 52 26.52 -1.06 2.57
C GLU A 52 25.98 -2.12 1.59
N ILE A 53 26.61 -3.30 1.53
CA ILE A 53 26.15 -4.41 0.70
C ILE A 53 24.80 -4.93 1.19
N LYS A 54 24.60 -5.00 2.52
CA LYS A 54 23.35 -5.45 3.12
C LYS A 54 22.21 -4.47 2.84
N GLU A 55 22.46 -3.16 2.93
CA GLU A 55 21.48 -2.13 2.60
C GLU A 55 21.09 -2.17 1.12
N LYS A 56 22.08 -2.25 0.21
CA LYS A 56 21.82 -2.38 -1.24
C LYS A 56 21.01 -3.63 -1.57
N ARG A 57 21.29 -4.77 -0.93
CA ARG A 57 20.50 -6.00 -1.10
C ARG A 57 19.07 -5.85 -0.59
N MET A 58 18.87 -5.13 0.50
CA MET A 58 17.53 -4.88 1.04
C MET A 58 16.70 -4.00 0.09
N LEU A 59 17.30 -2.96 -0.47
CA LEU A 59 16.67 -2.09 -1.48
C LEU A 59 16.26 -2.90 -2.72
N ILE A 60 17.18 -3.70 -3.27
CA ILE A 60 16.88 -4.56 -4.44
C ILE A 60 15.71 -5.51 -4.14
N LYS A 61 15.67 -6.12 -2.95
CA LYS A 61 14.58 -7.03 -2.57
C LYS A 61 13.23 -6.30 -2.49
N LYS A 62 13.23 -5.07 -1.98
CA LYS A 62 12.03 -4.22 -1.93
C LYS A 62 11.56 -3.83 -3.33
N ASP A 63 12.48 -3.44 -4.21
CA ASP A 63 12.16 -3.03 -5.58
C ASP A 63 11.62 -4.21 -6.41
N LEU A 64 12.22 -5.40 -6.27
CA LEU A 64 11.70 -6.62 -6.90
C LEU A 64 10.30 -6.98 -6.39
N HIS A 65 10.03 -6.76 -5.10
CA HIS A 65 8.69 -6.96 -4.54
C HIS A 65 7.68 -5.97 -5.15
N ILE A 66 8.04 -4.68 -5.25
CA ILE A 66 7.21 -3.66 -5.90
C ILE A 66 6.95 -4.02 -7.37
N LEU A 67 7.97 -4.45 -8.11
CA LEU A 67 7.82 -4.89 -9.50
C LEU A 67 6.89 -6.10 -9.62
N SER A 68 6.96 -7.07 -8.71
CA SER A 68 6.06 -8.24 -8.71
C SER A 68 4.59 -7.89 -8.45
N ILE A 69 4.33 -6.74 -7.82
CA ILE A 69 2.98 -6.25 -7.52
C ILE A 69 2.49 -5.30 -8.63
N LYS A 70 3.40 -4.60 -9.31
CA LYS A 70 3.10 -3.61 -10.35
C LYS A 70 2.14 -4.13 -11.39
N ASP A 71 2.41 -5.31 -11.97
CA ASP A 71 1.58 -5.84 -13.06
C ASP A 71 0.16 -6.15 -12.58
N ARG A 72 0.00 -6.67 -11.37
CA ARG A 72 -1.31 -6.89 -10.74
C ARG A 72 -2.06 -5.58 -10.47
N ILE A 73 -1.39 -4.56 -9.94
CA ILE A 73 -2.00 -3.24 -9.74
C ILE A 73 -2.40 -2.63 -11.08
N LEU A 74 -1.58 -2.77 -12.13
CA LEU A 74 -1.90 -2.28 -13.46
C LEU A 74 -3.08 -3.03 -14.09
N GLU A 75 -3.19 -4.34 -13.89
CA GLU A 75 -4.33 -5.13 -14.34
C GLU A 75 -5.62 -4.75 -13.60
N GLU A 76 -5.56 -4.57 -12.28
CA GLU A 76 -6.70 -4.08 -11.51
C GLU A 76 -7.07 -2.65 -11.91
N SER A 77 -6.08 -1.76 -12.03
CA SER A 77 -6.30 -0.36 -12.43
C SER A 77 -6.91 -0.25 -13.83
N LYS A 78 -6.50 -1.09 -14.79
CA LYS A 78 -7.14 -1.16 -16.12
C LYS A 78 -8.62 -1.53 -16.09
N LYS A 79 -9.08 -2.31 -15.10
CA LYS A 79 -10.52 -2.57 -14.90
C LYS A 79 -11.24 -1.28 -14.56
N TYR A 80 -10.58 -0.39 -13.82
CA TYR A 80 -11.15 0.87 -13.37
C TYR A 80 -10.90 2.07 -14.31
N GLU A 81 -9.89 2.02 -15.18
CA GLU A 81 -9.50 3.08 -16.11
C GLU A 81 -10.67 3.52 -17.03
N LYS A 82 -11.52 2.58 -17.43
CA LYS A 82 -12.74 2.85 -18.22
C LYS A 82 -13.80 3.68 -17.47
N PHE A 83 -13.73 3.76 -16.14
CA PHE A 83 -14.60 4.61 -15.32
C PHE A 83 -14.06 6.04 -15.20
N PHE A 84 -12.74 6.22 -15.24
CA PHE A 84 -12.10 7.53 -15.16
C PHE A 84 -12.02 8.25 -16.52
N SER A 85 -12.02 7.50 -17.64
CA SER A 85 -11.71 8.05 -18.96
C SER A 85 -12.90 8.59 -19.75
N LYS A 86 -14.12 8.62 -19.21
CA LYS A 86 -15.29 9.17 -19.90
C LYS A 86 -15.87 10.34 -19.11
N THR A 87 -15.53 11.56 -19.54
CA THR A 87 -16.29 12.77 -19.23
C THR A 87 -17.71 12.58 -19.78
N LYS A 88 -18.62 12.13 -18.94
CA LYS A 88 -20.04 12.08 -19.25
C LYS A 88 -20.75 13.14 -18.43
N SER A 89 -21.80 13.72 -18.99
CA SER A 89 -22.69 14.57 -18.20
C SER A 89 -23.31 13.74 -17.07
N LEU A 90 -23.73 14.41 -16.01
CA LEU A 90 -24.41 13.75 -14.88
C LEU A 90 -25.65 12.98 -15.36
N ASP A 91 -26.40 13.55 -16.30
CA ASP A 91 -27.61 12.93 -16.88
C ASP A 91 -27.31 11.65 -17.68
N GLU A 92 -26.19 11.63 -18.41
CA GLU A 92 -25.73 10.43 -19.10
C GLU A 92 -25.29 9.33 -18.12
N GLU A 93 -24.61 9.70 -17.04
CA GLU A 93 -24.24 8.75 -15.97
C GLU A 93 -25.49 8.17 -15.30
N VAL A 94 -26.46 9.01 -14.92
CA VAL A 94 -27.75 8.56 -14.37
C VAL A 94 -28.40 7.54 -15.30
N THR A 95 -28.52 7.86 -16.59
CA THR A 95 -29.15 6.98 -17.58
C THR A 95 -28.43 5.62 -17.69
N LEU A 96 -27.11 5.62 -17.67
CA LEU A 96 -26.33 4.38 -17.75
C LEU A 96 -26.47 3.52 -16.50
N ILE A 97 -26.58 4.14 -15.33
CA ILE A 97 -26.75 3.40 -14.07
C ILE A 97 -28.13 2.79 -13.99
N LEU A 98 -29.18 3.52 -14.39
CA LEU A 98 -30.55 2.98 -14.46
C LEU A 98 -30.60 1.75 -15.37
N LYS A 99 -29.99 1.82 -16.56
CA LYS A 99 -29.89 0.67 -17.48
C LYS A 99 -29.11 -0.51 -16.89
N GLU A 100 -28.04 -0.24 -16.14
CA GLU A 100 -27.29 -1.30 -15.46
C GLU A 100 -28.16 -2.00 -14.43
N ILE A 101 -28.87 -1.24 -13.57
CA ILE A 101 -29.75 -1.80 -12.54
C ILE A 101 -30.88 -2.63 -13.17
N GLU A 102 -31.49 -2.15 -14.26
CA GLU A 102 -32.48 -2.92 -15.02
C GLU A 102 -31.92 -4.23 -15.56
N SER A 103 -30.70 -4.21 -16.12
CA SER A 103 -30.02 -5.40 -16.61
C SER A 103 -29.76 -6.41 -15.48
N LEU A 104 -29.29 -5.95 -14.33
CA LEU A 104 -29.03 -6.79 -13.15
C LEU A 104 -30.32 -7.39 -12.58
N ALA A 105 -31.41 -6.61 -12.55
CA ALA A 105 -32.72 -7.09 -12.09
C ALA A 105 -33.27 -8.18 -13.02
N ASN A 106 -33.19 -7.96 -14.33
CA ASN A 106 -33.60 -8.94 -15.34
C ASN A 106 -32.78 -10.23 -15.23
N LYS A 107 -31.46 -10.12 -15.04
CA LYS A 107 -30.57 -11.29 -14.85
C LYS A 107 -30.92 -12.09 -13.60
N SER A 108 -31.36 -11.41 -12.55
CA SER A 108 -31.73 -12.01 -11.26
C SER A 108 -33.21 -12.41 -11.19
N SER A 109 -33.97 -12.23 -12.28
CA SER A 109 -35.42 -12.47 -12.34
C SER A 109 -36.23 -11.72 -11.29
N VAL A 110 -35.77 -10.53 -10.90
CA VAL A 110 -36.44 -9.64 -9.94
C VAL A 110 -37.31 -8.62 -10.70
N TYR A 111 -38.54 -8.42 -10.24
CA TYR A 111 -39.45 -7.43 -10.80
C TYR A 111 -39.21 -6.06 -10.18
N LEU A 112 -38.72 -5.09 -10.97
CA LEU A 112 -38.58 -3.70 -10.53
C LEU A 112 -39.96 -3.00 -10.53
N ILE A 113 -40.45 -2.60 -9.36
CA ILE A 113 -41.67 -1.81 -9.21
C ILE A 113 -41.42 -0.36 -9.60
N PHE A 114 -40.33 0.21 -9.09
CA PHE A 114 -39.87 1.53 -9.49
C PHE A 114 -38.37 1.67 -9.28
N ILE A 115 -37.78 2.54 -10.08
CA ILE A 115 -36.41 3.00 -9.97
C ILE A 115 -36.41 4.51 -10.22
N ARG A 116 -35.82 5.29 -9.32
CA ARG A 116 -35.79 6.76 -9.42
C ARG A 116 -34.44 7.31 -8.97
N PRO A 117 -33.85 8.26 -9.72
CA PRO A 117 -32.75 9.05 -9.22
C PRO A 117 -33.16 9.76 -7.92
N GLY A 118 -32.33 9.64 -6.90
CA GLY A 118 -32.44 10.34 -5.63
C GLY A 118 -31.62 11.64 -5.64
N GLU A 119 -31.21 12.05 -4.45
CA GLU A 119 -30.37 13.22 -4.26
C GLU A 119 -28.95 12.97 -4.76
N VAL A 120 -28.31 14.03 -5.26
CA VAL A 120 -26.88 14.04 -5.55
C VAL A 120 -26.19 14.70 -4.36
N ARG A 121 -25.37 13.94 -3.63
CA ARG A 121 -24.54 14.47 -2.54
C ARG A 121 -23.20 14.91 -3.12
N GLU A 122 -22.85 16.17 -2.93
CA GLU A 122 -21.54 16.68 -3.33
C GLU A 122 -20.61 16.69 -2.12
N GLU A 123 -19.58 15.84 -2.14
CA GLU A 123 -18.55 15.79 -1.11
C GLU A 123 -17.19 16.12 -1.74
N GLY A 124 -16.83 17.41 -1.72
CA GLY A 124 -15.55 17.90 -2.21
C GLY A 124 -15.34 17.64 -3.70
N SER A 125 -14.48 16.68 -4.03
CA SER A 125 -14.05 16.38 -5.41
C SER A 125 -14.86 15.26 -6.08
N PHE A 126 -15.84 14.67 -5.39
CA PHE A 126 -16.71 13.65 -5.97
C PHE A 126 -18.19 13.98 -5.73
N LYS A 127 -19.02 13.51 -6.65
CA LYS A 127 -20.47 13.54 -6.54
C LYS A 127 -20.96 12.12 -6.32
N GLU A 128 -21.78 11.94 -5.32
CA GLU A 128 -22.44 10.67 -5.05
C GLU A 128 -23.88 10.74 -5.53
N LEU A 129 -24.21 9.88 -6.49
CA LEU A 129 -25.57 9.76 -7.00
C LEU A 129 -26.29 8.67 -6.22
N LEU A 130 -27.36 9.03 -5.53
CA LEU A 130 -28.26 8.09 -4.88
C LEU A 130 -29.36 7.66 -5.84
N ILE A 131 -29.76 6.39 -5.79
CA ILE A 131 -30.86 5.81 -6.57
C ILE A 131 -31.76 5.03 -5.63
N ASN A 132 -33.03 5.40 -5.62
CA ASN A 132 -34.06 4.70 -4.86
C ASN A 132 -34.74 3.68 -5.75
N LEU A 133 -34.87 2.44 -5.30
CA LEU A 133 -35.63 1.44 -6.02
C LEU A 133 -36.45 0.53 -5.10
N ASN A 134 -37.56 0.05 -5.66
CA ASN A 134 -38.37 -1.01 -5.10
C ASN A 134 -38.43 -2.16 -6.07
N CYS A 135 -38.31 -3.37 -5.55
CA CYS A 135 -38.43 -4.57 -6.33
C CYS A 135 -39.18 -5.68 -5.59
N GLU A 136 -39.66 -6.66 -6.35
CA GLU A 136 -40.36 -7.83 -5.84
C GLU A 136 -39.77 -9.09 -6.46
N GLY A 137 -39.74 -10.15 -5.68
CA GLY A 137 -39.28 -11.46 -6.13
C GLY A 137 -39.31 -12.47 -5.01
N GLU A 138 -38.95 -13.70 -5.32
CA GLU A 138 -38.62 -14.68 -4.29
C GLU A 138 -37.38 -14.24 -3.52
N MET A 139 -37.26 -14.68 -2.27
CA MET A 139 -36.12 -14.28 -1.41
C MET A 139 -34.76 -14.63 -2.04
N SER A 140 -34.67 -15.78 -2.73
CA SER A 140 -33.48 -16.20 -3.48
C SER A 140 -33.11 -15.19 -4.57
N GLN A 141 -34.08 -14.77 -5.38
CA GLN A 141 -33.89 -13.80 -6.46
C GLN A 141 -33.46 -12.43 -5.94
N ILE A 142 -34.03 -11.98 -4.82
CA ILE A 142 -33.64 -10.72 -4.17
C ILE A 142 -32.19 -10.80 -3.68
N VAL A 143 -31.78 -11.90 -3.05
CA VAL A 143 -30.40 -12.10 -2.59
C VAL A 143 -29.43 -12.11 -3.77
N ASP A 144 -29.76 -12.80 -4.86
CA ASP A 144 -28.95 -12.83 -6.09
C ASP A 144 -28.83 -11.44 -6.72
N PHE A 145 -29.88 -10.64 -6.66
CA PHE A 145 -29.88 -9.27 -7.14
C PHE A 145 -29.00 -8.35 -6.29
N LEU A 146 -29.11 -8.41 -4.96
CA LEU A 146 -28.25 -7.67 -4.04
C LEU A 146 -26.78 -8.03 -4.26
N TYR A 147 -26.47 -9.33 -4.39
CA TYR A 147 -25.13 -9.80 -4.71
C TYR A 147 -24.64 -9.29 -6.07
N SER A 148 -25.51 -9.26 -7.08
CA SER A 148 -25.16 -8.79 -8.42
C SER A 148 -24.92 -7.28 -8.47
N ILE A 149 -25.59 -6.48 -7.62
CA ILE A 149 -25.34 -5.04 -7.48
C ILE A 149 -23.96 -4.80 -6.87
N GLU A 150 -23.66 -5.41 -5.73
CA GLU A 150 -22.39 -5.23 -5.01
C GLU A 150 -21.18 -5.71 -5.82
N ASN A 151 -21.36 -6.70 -6.69
CA ASN A 151 -20.32 -7.21 -7.58
C ASN A 151 -20.36 -6.59 -8.99
N SER A 152 -21.20 -5.57 -9.22
CA SER A 152 -21.26 -4.92 -10.53
C SER A 152 -19.92 -4.24 -10.84
N PRO A 153 -19.42 -4.36 -12.08
CA PRO A 153 -18.22 -3.63 -12.48
C PRO A 153 -18.40 -2.11 -12.36
N LYS A 154 -19.64 -1.61 -12.29
CA LYS A 154 -19.96 -0.17 -12.25
C LYS A 154 -19.75 0.51 -10.89
N LEU A 155 -19.19 -0.20 -9.89
CA LEU A 155 -18.94 0.33 -8.54
C LEU A 155 -20.23 0.86 -7.89
N LEU A 156 -21.28 0.04 -7.91
CA LEU A 156 -22.53 0.31 -7.21
C LEU A 156 -22.40 -0.17 -5.77
N THR A 157 -22.96 0.57 -4.82
CA THR A 157 -22.94 0.21 -3.39
C THR A 157 -24.35 0.30 -2.83
N ILE A 158 -24.77 -0.69 -2.04
CA ILE A 158 -26.08 -0.66 -1.36
C ILE A 158 -25.91 0.03 -0.01
N GLU A 159 -26.51 1.21 0.15
CA GLU A 159 -26.44 1.95 1.42
C GLU A 159 -27.43 1.43 2.45
N ARG A 160 -28.62 1.06 1.97
CA ARG A 160 -29.73 0.65 2.81
C ARG A 160 -30.65 -0.26 2.02
N TYR A 161 -31.14 -1.29 2.67
CA TYR A 161 -32.23 -2.10 2.15
C TYR A 161 -33.20 -2.48 3.27
N VAL A 162 -34.46 -2.72 2.91
CA VAL A 162 -35.51 -3.25 3.77
C VAL A 162 -36.26 -4.30 2.97
N ILE A 163 -36.36 -5.51 3.51
CA ILE A 163 -37.11 -6.61 2.90
C ILE A 163 -38.32 -6.90 3.77
N SER A 164 -39.49 -7.02 3.15
CA SER A 164 -40.75 -7.37 3.81
C SER A 164 -41.54 -8.35 2.94
N PRO A 165 -42.38 -9.23 3.53
CA PRO A 165 -43.32 -10.02 2.75
C PRO A 165 -44.25 -9.11 1.94
N LYS A 166 -44.58 -9.48 0.69
CA LYS A 166 -45.51 -8.71 -0.15
C LYS A 166 -46.93 -8.70 0.45
N SER A 167 -47.33 -9.82 1.02
CA SER A 167 -48.59 -9.99 1.76
C SER A 167 -48.44 -11.14 2.75
N GLU A 168 -49.34 -11.24 3.73
CA GLU A 168 -49.35 -12.35 4.68
C GLU A 168 -49.40 -13.70 3.95
N GLY A 169 -48.48 -14.61 4.29
CA GLY A 169 -48.38 -15.95 3.69
C GLY A 169 -47.82 -15.99 2.26
N SER A 170 -47.39 -14.87 1.67
CA SER A 170 -46.81 -14.85 0.33
C SER A 170 -45.38 -15.37 0.30
N SER A 171 -45.03 -16.13 -0.74
CA SER A 171 -43.65 -16.50 -1.06
C SER A 171 -42.84 -15.34 -1.65
N LEU A 172 -43.51 -14.27 -2.08
CA LEU A 172 -42.90 -13.09 -2.66
C LEU A 172 -42.56 -12.08 -1.57
N ALA A 173 -41.34 -11.58 -1.62
CA ALA A 173 -40.86 -10.47 -0.81
C ALA A 173 -40.78 -9.21 -1.66
N GLN A 174 -41.01 -8.07 -1.01
CA GLN A 174 -40.76 -6.74 -1.53
C GLN A 174 -39.48 -6.23 -0.88
N CYS A 175 -38.55 -5.72 -1.69
CA CYS A 175 -37.34 -5.06 -1.23
C CYS A 175 -37.35 -3.59 -1.62
N ARG A 176 -37.10 -2.73 -0.63
CA ARG A 176 -36.83 -1.31 -0.78
C ARG A 176 -35.35 -1.08 -0.59
N MET A 177 -34.65 -0.44 -1.52
CA MET A 177 -33.22 -0.17 -1.34
C MET A 177 -32.78 1.17 -1.93
N ILE A 178 -31.66 1.66 -1.38
CA ILE A 178 -30.93 2.84 -1.84
C ILE A 178 -29.56 2.35 -2.30
N ILE A 179 -29.25 2.62 -3.56
CA ILE A 179 -27.94 2.35 -4.16
C ILE A 179 -27.23 3.67 -4.37
N SER A 180 -25.94 3.74 -4.05
CA SER A 180 -25.09 4.87 -4.37
C SER A 180 -24.05 4.51 -5.42
N LYS A 181 -23.64 5.53 -6.18
CA LYS A 181 -22.47 5.47 -7.06
C LYS A 181 -21.67 6.76 -6.92
N ILE A 182 -20.37 6.61 -6.70
CA ILE A 182 -19.43 7.72 -6.73
C ILE A 182 -19.08 8.04 -8.18
N VAL A 183 -19.29 9.30 -8.56
CA VAL A 183 -18.93 9.89 -9.84
C VAL A 183 -17.90 10.98 -9.56
N ILE A 184 -16.73 10.87 -10.20
CA ILE A 184 -15.70 11.90 -10.07
C ILE A 184 -15.87 12.86 -11.25
N PRO A 185 -16.37 14.10 -11.02
CA PRO A 185 -16.40 15.11 -12.07
C PRO A 185 -14.96 15.45 -12.45
N PHE A 186 -14.61 15.26 -13.72
CA PHE A 186 -13.32 15.73 -14.22
C PHE A 186 -13.37 17.26 -14.32
N SER A 187 -12.68 17.96 -13.41
CA SER A 187 -12.44 19.39 -13.51
C SER A 187 -11.41 19.64 -14.61
N GLY A 188 -11.89 19.83 -15.85
CA GLY A 188 -11.14 20.43 -16.94
C GLY A 188 -11.36 21.93 -16.98
#